data_AF-A0A3M2LF95-F1
#
_entry.id   AF-A0A3M2LF95-F1
#
_cell.length_a   1.000
_cell.length_b   1.000
_cell.length_c   1.000
_cell.angle_alpha   90.00
_cell.angle_beta   90.00
_cell.angle_gamma   90.00
#
_symmetry.space_group_name_H-M   'P 1'
#
loop_
_entity.id
_entity.type
_entity.pdbx_description
1 polymer ?
#
loop_
_entity_poly.entity_id
_entity_poly.type
_entity_poly.pdbx_seq_one_letter_code
_entity_poly.pdbx_strand_id
1 'polypeptide(L)'
;MRTHISRAVAATALLAFTAACTSGSSDRPGERSGDRSSGPAAGYQGLPDELGRQSLDWVECPAPAASQDPLATAPPEGFDDGTGWECADLTVPLDYDDPSGDTIELALLRAVSPAPDEERLGSLIFNFGGPGGSGVATLPQTGESFDELRRGGWDLVSFDPRGVGESEGVVCLSDAERDAATQELGSRPDTAEERRIAERQEEEFVDACVANSGDLLPHVSTANAARDLDLMRHVLGDDRLNYFGISYGTQLGATYANLFPDRVGRTVLDAVVDPSDDPVQQGLLDARGFQRALDHYLEDCVQQPDCPAGETPAEGNRWISDFLAELEENPLPTRQDPAGRELTAVLAYTGIASTLYSEESWQYLTQGLAEARDEGTGDLLLLLNDIYSGRDPVTGAYSTQEPSFTAIRCADRPGGMSEEEALAHEAEFVEASEVFGPYMVWSLAGCAEDWPVTEAADPPNYDATGAAEPLLLLATTGDPATPIEGAERMREAMGGGEVAPLLRWDGEGHGAYLSEDPCVLDAVNSWLLDGEIPADDTNCPA
;
A
#
# COMPACT_ATOMS: atom_id res chain seq x y z
N MET A 1 -17.05 11.08 -14.63
CA MET A 1 -15.85 10.51 -15.26
C MET A 1 -14.64 10.74 -14.36
N ARG A 2 -14.24 11.98 -14.02
CA ARG A 2 -13.16 12.24 -13.04
C ARG A 2 -13.39 11.62 -11.66
N THR A 3 -14.55 11.84 -11.02
CA THR A 3 -14.92 11.17 -9.76
C THR A 3 -15.17 9.67 -9.88
N HIS A 4 -15.38 9.15 -11.10
CA HIS A 4 -15.59 7.71 -11.31
C HIS A 4 -14.28 6.98 -11.63
N ILE A 5 -13.30 7.63 -12.27
CA ILE A 5 -11.95 7.09 -12.52
C ILE A 5 -11.09 7.26 -11.27
N SER A 6 -11.17 8.37 -10.53
CA SER A 6 -10.53 8.46 -9.20
C SER A 6 -11.10 7.41 -8.24
N ARG A 7 -12.43 7.21 -8.19
CA ARG A 7 -13.02 6.06 -7.46
C ARG A 7 -12.80 4.70 -8.13
N ALA A 8 -12.14 4.62 -9.28
CA ALA A 8 -11.90 3.37 -10.01
C ALA A 8 -10.43 3.23 -10.43
N VAL A 9 -9.51 3.91 -9.73
CA VAL A 9 -8.08 3.59 -9.65
C VAL A 9 -7.49 4.01 -8.30
N ALA A 10 -8.16 4.89 -7.53
CA ALA A 10 -8.05 4.92 -6.07
C ALA A 10 -9.11 4.05 -5.34
N ALA A 11 -10.17 3.62 -6.04
CA ALA A 11 -11.15 2.65 -5.50
C ALA A 11 -11.53 1.50 -6.46
N THR A 12 -10.75 1.19 -7.51
CA THR A 12 -10.89 -0.12 -8.21
C THR A 12 -10.25 -1.26 -7.45
N ALA A 13 -9.83 -1.05 -6.21
CA ALA A 13 -10.14 -2.03 -5.20
C ALA A 13 -11.57 -1.76 -4.68
N LEU A 14 -12.63 -2.14 -5.43
CA LEU A 14 -14.06 -2.31 -5.04
C LEU A 14 -15.10 -1.31 -5.57
N LEU A 15 -16.21 -1.84 -6.12
CA LEU A 15 -17.52 -1.91 -5.43
C LEU A 15 -18.69 -2.26 -6.39
N ALA A 16 -19.66 -3.08 -5.94
CA ALA A 16 -21.10 -2.88 -6.24
C ALA A 16 -22.11 -3.63 -5.33
N PHE A 17 -22.96 -2.86 -4.63
CA PHE A 17 -24.03 -3.22 -3.67
C PHE A 17 -25.28 -3.98 -4.20
N THR A 18 -25.95 -4.81 -3.35
CA THR A 18 -27.28 -4.53 -2.70
C THR A 18 -27.95 -5.71 -1.92
N ALA A 19 -28.13 -5.51 -0.60
CA ALA A 19 -29.11 -5.93 0.44
C ALA A 19 -30.12 -7.12 0.31
N ALA A 20 -30.26 -7.92 1.40
CA ALA A 20 -31.47 -8.06 2.24
C ALA A 20 -31.34 -9.03 3.46
N CYS A 21 -31.89 -8.63 4.62
CA CYS A 21 -31.76 -9.19 5.98
C CYS A 21 -32.51 -10.52 6.28
N THR A 22 -32.15 -11.22 7.39
CA THR A 22 -33.05 -11.52 8.56
C THR A 22 -32.31 -12.21 9.72
N SER A 23 -32.86 -12.05 10.93
CA SER A 23 -32.24 -12.14 12.26
C SER A 23 -32.48 -13.44 13.06
N GLY A 24 -31.64 -13.68 14.08
CA GLY A 24 -31.91 -14.63 15.17
C GLY A 24 -30.97 -14.48 16.38
N SER A 25 -31.51 -14.04 17.54
CA SER A 25 -30.81 -13.83 18.82
C SER A 25 -30.43 -15.11 19.58
N SER A 26 -29.37 -15.06 20.39
CA SER A 26 -29.41 -15.50 21.80
C SER A 26 -28.19 -15.08 22.65
N ASP A 27 -28.48 -14.26 23.67
CA ASP A 27 -28.00 -14.20 25.06
C ASP A 27 -26.51 -14.40 25.46
N ARG A 28 -25.92 -13.28 25.91
CA ARG A 28 -24.71 -13.13 26.74
C ARG A 28 -24.97 -13.44 28.23
N PRO A 29 -23.91 -13.49 29.06
CA PRO A 29 -23.79 -12.43 30.08
C PRO A 29 -22.36 -11.98 30.42
N GLY A 30 -22.19 -10.68 30.70
CA GLY A 30 -21.03 -10.16 31.45
C GLY A 30 -20.80 -8.65 31.33
N GLU A 31 -21.51 -7.85 32.15
CA GLU A 31 -21.41 -6.38 32.27
C GLU A 31 -19.97 -5.82 32.43
N ARG A 32 -19.64 -4.80 31.63
CA ARG A 32 -18.83 -3.65 32.06
C ARG A 32 -19.42 -2.37 31.51
N SER A 33 -19.78 -1.47 32.42
CA SER A 33 -20.35 -0.16 32.19
C SER A 33 -19.27 0.93 32.06
N GLY A 34 -19.43 1.82 31.08
CA GLY A 34 -19.31 3.26 31.29
C GLY A 34 -18.14 3.98 30.62
N ASP A 35 -18.48 4.81 29.63
CA ASP A 35 -17.95 6.16 29.40
C ASP A 35 -16.41 6.27 29.23
N ARG A 36 -15.91 6.01 28.01
CA ARG A 36 -14.57 6.48 27.59
C ARG A 36 -14.63 7.98 27.25
N SER A 37 -14.93 8.78 28.27
CA SER A 37 -14.41 10.15 28.34
C SER A 37 -12.89 10.06 28.35
N SER A 38 -12.25 10.87 27.51
CA SER A 38 -10.82 11.13 27.33
C SER A 38 -10.07 11.44 28.64
N GLY A 39 -9.88 10.43 29.48
CA GLY A 39 -8.90 10.46 30.55
C GLY A 39 -7.50 10.20 29.98
N PRO A 40 -6.44 10.84 30.51
CA PRO A 40 -5.09 10.58 30.05
C PRO A 40 -4.75 9.09 30.21
N ALA A 41 -4.11 8.51 29.20
CA ALA A 41 -3.63 7.13 29.24
C ALA A 41 -2.68 6.91 30.44
N ALA A 42 -2.44 5.66 30.81
CA ALA A 42 -1.39 5.33 31.78
C ALA A 42 -0.01 5.71 31.22
N GLY A 43 1.04 5.78 32.05
CA GLY A 43 2.39 5.95 31.49
C GLY A 43 2.78 4.77 30.60
N TYR A 44 3.59 5.00 29.57
CA TYR A 44 4.13 3.96 28.70
C TYR A 44 5.56 3.64 29.12
N GLN A 45 5.87 2.37 29.35
CA GLN A 45 7.19 1.97 29.83
C GLN A 45 8.26 2.23 28.76
N GLY A 46 9.30 2.97 29.11
CA GLY A 46 10.43 3.26 28.22
C GLY A 46 10.33 4.61 27.49
N LEU A 47 9.18 5.30 27.58
CA LEU A 47 8.98 6.63 27.02
C LEU A 47 8.75 7.68 28.12
N PRO A 48 8.97 8.98 27.83
CA PRO A 48 8.53 10.06 28.71
C PRO A 48 7.03 9.98 29.04
N ASP A 49 6.68 10.44 30.24
CA ASP A 49 5.31 10.42 30.75
C ASP A 49 4.36 11.23 29.85
N GLU A 50 4.84 12.32 29.25
CA GLU A 50 4.07 13.14 28.30
C GLU A 50 3.65 12.38 27.04
N LEU A 51 4.52 11.52 26.49
CA LEU A 51 4.21 10.71 25.31
C LEU A 51 3.30 9.54 25.67
N GLY A 52 3.52 8.91 26.82
CA GLY A 52 2.69 7.77 27.25
C GLY A 52 1.28 8.16 27.69
N ARG A 53 1.06 9.38 28.20
CA ARG A 53 -0.21 9.82 28.80
C ARG A 53 -1.03 10.76 27.92
N GLN A 54 -0.77 10.77 26.62
CA GLN A 54 -1.47 11.62 25.67
C GLN A 54 -2.99 11.35 25.69
N SER A 55 -3.74 12.40 25.36
CA SER A 55 -5.16 12.32 25.05
C SER A 55 -5.32 12.96 23.67
N LEU A 56 -5.93 12.23 22.75
CA LEU A 56 -6.12 12.69 21.37
C LEU A 56 -7.32 13.64 21.29
N ASP A 57 -7.09 14.83 20.73
CA ASP A 57 -8.12 15.85 20.52
C ASP A 57 -8.79 15.63 19.16
N TRP A 58 -9.73 14.68 19.13
CA TRP A 58 -10.49 14.33 17.93
C TRP A 58 -11.40 15.46 17.45
N VAL A 59 -11.25 15.84 16.18
CA VAL A 59 -12.06 16.86 15.49
C VAL A 59 -12.60 16.32 14.18
N GLU A 60 -13.62 16.95 13.60
CA GLU A 60 -14.08 16.60 12.25
C GLU A 60 -12.94 16.76 11.24
N CYS A 61 -12.71 15.74 10.41
CA CYS A 61 -11.61 15.75 9.44
C CYS A 61 -11.82 16.84 8.37
N PRO A 62 -10.75 17.60 8.03
CA PRO A 62 -10.76 18.44 6.84
C PRO A 62 -10.66 17.59 5.56
N ALA A 63 -10.63 18.24 4.39
CA ALA A 63 -10.16 17.58 3.18
C ALA A 63 -8.69 17.14 3.38
N PRO A 64 -8.29 15.96 2.87
CA PRO A 64 -6.89 15.53 2.92
C PRO A 64 -5.95 16.60 2.34
N ALA A 65 -4.77 16.72 2.94
CA ALA A 65 -3.74 17.61 2.42
C ALA A 65 -3.16 17.04 1.12
N ALA A 66 -2.55 17.89 0.30
CA ALA A 66 -1.92 17.45 -0.95
C ALA A 66 -0.77 16.45 -0.72
N SER A 67 -0.11 16.53 0.43
CA SER A 67 0.91 15.57 0.90
C SER A 67 0.37 14.15 1.04
N GLN A 68 -0.92 14.01 1.36
CA GLN A 68 -1.65 12.76 1.57
C GLN A 68 -2.32 12.29 0.28
N ASP A 69 -3.16 13.15 -0.32
CA ASP A 69 -3.85 12.89 -1.58
C ASP A 69 -4.20 14.22 -2.27
N PRO A 70 -3.49 14.62 -3.34
CA PRO A 70 -3.77 15.86 -4.04
C PRO A 70 -5.08 15.81 -4.86
N LEU A 71 -5.68 14.64 -5.08
CA LEU A 71 -6.96 14.47 -5.76
C LEU A 71 -8.17 14.76 -4.84
N ALA A 72 -7.97 14.71 -3.51
CA ALA A 72 -9.03 14.86 -2.53
C ALA A 72 -9.34 16.34 -2.23
N THR A 73 -10.35 16.89 -2.92
CA THR A 73 -10.72 18.32 -2.81
C THR A 73 -11.79 18.66 -1.76
N ALA A 74 -12.28 17.66 -1.01
CA ALA A 74 -13.35 17.81 -0.03
C ALA A 74 -13.13 16.92 1.19
N PRO A 75 -13.70 17.25 2.36
CA PRO A 75 -13.73 16.35 3.50
C PRO A 75 -14.31 14.98 3.12
N PRO A 76 -13.81 13.89 3.74
CA PRO A 76 -14.30 12.55 3.44
C PRO A 76 -15.79 12.42 3.75
N GLU A 77 -16.53 11.74 2.87
CA GLU A 77 -17.94 11.41 3.11
C GLU A 77 -18.03 10.43 4.30
N GLY A 78 -18.95 10.71 5.23
CA GLY A 78 -19.25 9.83 6.34
C GLY A 78 -20.17 8.67 5.95
N PHE A 79 -20.53 7.85 6.93
CA PHE A 79 -21.39 6.69 6.77
C PHE A 79 -22.88 7.05 6.68
N ASP A 80 -23.69 6.16 6.12
CA ASP A 80 -25.15 6.31 5.95
C ASP A 80 -25.92 6.57 7.26
N ASP A 81 -25.37 6.18 8.41
CA ASP A 81 -25.98 6.43 9.73
C ASP A 81 -25.65 7.81 10.32
N GLY A 82 -24.91 8.64 9.58
CA GLY A 82 -24.49 9.98 9.98
C GLY A 82 -23.18 10.02 10.78
N THR A 83 -22.50 8.88 10.96
CA THR A 83 -21.16 8.86 11.55
C THR A 83 -20.16 9.52 10.59
N GLY A 84 -19.46 10.55 11.06
CA GLY A 84 -18.39 11.21 10.31
C GLY A 84 -17.00 10.66 10.67
N TRP A 85 -16.00 11.12 9.92
CA TRP A 85 -14.60 10.86 10.21
C TRP A 85 -14.04 11.92 11.17
N GLU A 86 -13.31 11.46 12.18
CA GLU A 86 -12.61 12.30 13.14
C GLU A 86 -11.10 12.17 12.96
N CYS A 87 -10.37 13.28 13.02
CA CYS A 87 -8.92 13.35 12.87
C CYS A 87 -8.28 13.86 14.16
N ALA A 88 -7.07 13.40 14.44
CA ALA A 88 -6.25 13.83 15.58
C ALA A 88 -4.77 13.56 15.30
N ASP A 89 -3.89 14.18 16.09
CA ASP A 89 -2.45 13.99 16.00
C ASP A 89 -1.93 13.21 17.22
N LEU A 90 -1.05 12.23 16.98
CA LEU A 90 -0.34 11.49 18.02
C LEU A 90 1.13 11.92 18.00
N THR A 91 1.64 12.47 19.11
CA THR A 91 3.06 12.81 19.21
C THR A 91 3.89 11.56 19.54
N VAL A 92 4.97 11.33 18.79
CA VAL A 92 5.90 10.20 18.99
C VAL A 92 7.34 10.72 19.03
N PRO A 93 8.30 10.01 19.65
CA PRO A 93 9.69 10.44 19.55
C PRO A 93 10.18 10.25 18.10
N LEU A 94 10.97 11.20 17.62
CA LEU A 94 11.65 11.05 16.32
C LEU A 94 12.59 9.84 16.40
N ASP A 95 13.43 9.81 17.44
CA ASP A 95 14.37 8.74 17.73
C ASP A 95 13.95 7.94 18.97
N TYR A 96 13.66 6.65 18.81
CA TYR A 96 13.32 5.78 19.94
C TYR A 96 14.52 5.42 20.84
N ASP A 97 15.75 5.63 20.37
CA ASP A 97 16.97 5.48 21.19
C ASP A 97 17.25 6.74 22.05
N ASP A 98 16.73 7.90 21.66
CA ASP A 98 16.65 9.11 22.49
C ASP A 98 15.19 9.61 22.61
N PRO A 99 14.35 8.90 23.38
CA PRO A 99 12.92 9.20 23.46
C PRO A 99 12.63 10.53 24.20
N SER A 100 13.65 11.20 24.74
CA SER A 100 13.55 12.53 25.36
C SER A 100 13.97 13.68 24.45
N GLY A 101 14.39 13.36 23.22
CA GLY A 101 14.81 14.31 22.19
C GLY A 101 13.64 14.93 21.44
N ASP A 102 13.85 15.15 20.14
CA ASP A 102 12.84 15.73 19.27
C ASP A 102 11.67 14.76 19.01
N THR A 103 10.51 15.32 18.70
CA THR A 103 9.26 14.58 18.48
C THR A 103 8.68 14.93 17.12
N ILE A 104 7.91 14.01 16.56
CA ILE A 104 7.07 14.23 15.37
C ILE A 104 5.61 13.97 15.72
N GLU A 105 4.69 14.48 14.90
CA GLU A 105 3.27 14.20 14.99
C GLU A 105 2.88 13.18 13.92
N LEU A 106 2.05 12.21 14.30
CA LEU A 106 1.44 11.27 13.38
C LEU A 106 -0.01 11.68 13.16
N ALA A 107 -0.42 11.82 11.90
CA ALA A 107 -1.80 12.09 11.53
C ALA A 107 -2.62 10.81 11.66
N LEU A 108 -3.70 10.85 12.45
CA LEU A 108 -4.66 9.76 12.65
C LEU A 108 -6.04 10.16 12.15
N LEU A 109 -6.80 9.15 11.74
CA LEU A 109 -8.20 9.26 11.38
C LEU A 109 -8.98 8.09 11.97
N ARG A 110 -10.22 8.34 12.43
CA ARG A 110 -11.12 7.29 12.90
C ARG A 110 -12.58 7.50 12.51
N ALA A 111 -13.32 6.41 12.44
CA ALA A 111 -14.76 6.39 12.50
C ALA A 111 -15.22 5.53 13.67
N VAL A 112 -16.05 6.10 14.54
CA VAL A 112 -16.50 5.41 15.74
C VAL A 112 -17.57 4.36 15.43
N SER A 113 -17.52 3.26 16.17
CA SER A 113 -18.57 2.24 16.15
C SER A 113 -19.90 2.83 16.64
N PRO A 114 -21.03 2.55 15.97
CA PRO A 114 -22.36 2.88 16.47
C PRO A 114 -22.88 1.83 17.47
N ALA A 115 -22.11 0.77 17.75
CA ALA A 115 -22.52 -0.30 18.66
C ALA A 115 -22.65 0.23 20.10
N PRO A 116 -23.59 -0.33 20.90
CA PRO A 116 -23.66 -0.04 22.34
C PRO A 116 -22.34 -0.33 23.06
N ASP A 117 -22.05 0.40 24.15
CA ASP A 117 -20.79 0.28 24.90
C ASP A 117 -20.43 -1.16 25.28
N GLU A 118 -21.42 -1.99 25.65
CA GLU A 118 -21.21 -3.40 25.97
C GLU A 118 -20.80 -4.27 24.77
N GLU A 119 -21.05 -3.83 23.55
CA GLU A 119 -20.74 -4.51 22.29
C GLU A 119 -19.47 -3.99 21.62
N ARG A 120 -18.88 -2.89 22.13
CA ARG A 120 -17.64 -2.34 21.58
C ARG A 120 -16.45 -3.26 21.82
N LEU A 121 -15.67 -3.45 20.76
CA LEU A 121 -14.52 -4.35 20.71
C LEU A 121 -13.18 -3.61 20.89
N GLY A 122 -13.14 -2.31 20.57
CA GLY A 122 -11.94 -1.47 20.66
C GLY A 122 -11.68 -0.76 19.34
N SER A 123 -10.41 -0.54 19.03
CA SER A 123 -9.93 -0.02 17.76
C SER A 123 -9.38 -1.13 16.88
N LEU A 124 -9.78 -1.13 15.60
CA LEU A 124 -9.15 -1.90 14.53
C LEU A 124 -8.30 -0.93 13.71
N ILE A 125 -6.98 -1.09 13.80
CA ILE A 125 -6.02 -0.18 13.16
C ILE A 125 -5.66 -0.71 11.76
N PHE A 126 -5.78 0.15 10.76
CA PHE A 126 -5.53 -0.15 9.36
C PHE A 126 -4.19 0.42 8.90
N ASN A 127 -3.53 -0.29 7.98
CA ASN A 127 -2.49 0.26 7.12
C ASN A 127 -2.63 -0.33 5.71
N PHE A 128 -2.62 0.53 4.70
CA PHE A 128 -2.91 0.14 3.31
C PHE A 128 -1.66 -0.11 2.46
N GLY A 129 -0.47 -0.05 3.08
CA GLY A 129 0.79 -0.35 2.41
C GLY A 129 1.39 0.82 1.64
N GLY A 130 1.85 0.53 0.43
CA GLY A 130 2.83 1.35 -0.29
C GLY A 130 4.22 0.69 -0.22
N PRO A 131 5.10 1.02 0.75
CA PRO A 131 4.99 2.07 1.78
C PRO A 131 4.83 3.48 1.18
N GLY A 132 4.58 4.48 2.03
CA GLY A 132 4.39 5.87 1.59
C GLY A 132 2.95 6.25 1.24
N GLY A 133 2.01 5.30 1.23
CA GLY A 133 0.58 5.61 1.06
C GLY A 133 -0.02 6.19 2.34
N SER A 134 -0.82 7.26 2.21
CA SER A 134 -1.53 7.85 3.36
C SER A 134 -2.70 6.96 3.78
N GLY A 135 -2.63 6.41 4.99
CA GLY A 135 -3.73 5.65 5.57
C GLY A 135 -4.93 6.54 5.91
N VAL A 136 -4.68 7.82 6.24
CA VAL A 136 -5.73 8.82 6.50
C VAL A 136 -6.53 9.13 5.23
N ALA A 137 -5.89 9.26 4.08
CA ALA A 137 -6.59 9.47 2.82
C ALA A 137 -7.24 8.19 2.27
N THR A 138 -6.71 7.00 2.60
CA THR A 138 -7.17 5.73 2.01
C THR A 138 -8.38 5.13 2.71
N LEU A 139 -8.41 5.05 4.05
CA LEU A 139 -9.51 4.38 4.78
C LEU A 139 -10.91 4.94 4.43
N PRO A 140 -11.11 6.27 4.31
CA PRO A 140 -12.42 6.80 3.94
C PRO A 140 -12.93 6.37 2.56
N GLN A 141 -12.03 6.04 1.63
CA GLN A 141 -12.40 5.62 0.28
C GLN A 141 -12.97 4.19 0.25
N THR A 142 -12.61 3.37 1.23
CA THR A 142 -13.03 1.96 1.38
C THR A 142 -13.89 1.73 2.64
N GLY A 143 -14.27 2.79 3.34
CA GLY A 143 -14.94 2.72 4.65
C GLY A 143 -16.22 1.88 4.63
N GLU A 144 -17.00 1.95 3.55
CA GLU A 144 -18.24 1.18 3.39
C GLU A 144 -17.99 -0.35 3.40
N SER A 145 -16.90 -0.83 2.78
CA SER A 145 -16.55 -2.26 2.79
C SER A 145 -16.10 -2.76 4.17
N PHE A 146 -15.81 -1.85 5.10
CA PHE A 146 -15.51 -2.14 6.51
C PHE A 146 -16.66 -1.75 7.45
N ASP A 147 -17.81 -1.28 6.95
CA ASP A 147 -18.91 -0.80 7.79
C ASP A 147 -19.52 -1.91 8.65
N GLU A 148 -19.48 -3.17 8.18
CA GLU A 148 -19.91 -4.31 8.98
C GLU A 148 -19.04 -4.48 10.23
N LEU A 149 -17.71 -4.39 10.10
CA LEU A 149 -16.77 -4.43 11.23
C LEU A 149 -17.03 -3.26 12.19
N ARG A 150 -17.30 -2.07 11.64
CA ARG A 150 -17.61 -0.87 12.43
C ARG A 150 -18.89 -1.06 13.24
N ARG A 151 -19.97 -1.49 12.59
CA ARG A 151 -21.26 -1.79 13.26
C ARG A 151 -21.14 -2.95 14.24
N GLY A 152 -20.22 -3.87 14.01
CA GLY A 152 -19.92 -5.01 14.87
C GLY A 152 -19.13 -4.68 16.14
N GLY A 153 -18.68 -3.43 16.32
CA GLY A 153 -18.11 -2.95 17.57
C GLY A 153 -16.72 -2.34 17.46
N TRP A 154 -16.10 -2.32 16.28
CA TRP A 154 -14.79 -1.71 16.08
C TRP A 154 -14.90 -0.21 15.76
N ASP A 155 -14.04 0.60 16.39
CA ASP A 155 -13.65 1.87 15.79
C ASP A 155 -12.69 1.56 14.65
N LEU A 156 -13.00 2.04 13.45
CA LEU A 156 -12.08 1.95 12.32
C LEU A 156 -11.06 3.06 12.50
N VAL A 157 -9.78 2.72 12.63
CA VAL A 157 -8.70 3.70 12.84
C VAL A 157 -7.63 3.51 11.77
N SER A 158 -7.15 4.59 11.17
CA SER A 158 -6.01 4.57 10.26
C SER A 158 -5.08 5.73 10.60
N PHE A 159 -3.89 5.69 10.03
CA PHE A 159 -2.86 6.70 10.30
C PHE A 159 -1.92 6.81 9.11
N ASP A 160 -1.22 7.94 9.04
CA ASP A 160 -0.06 8.09 8.18
C ASP A 160 1.19 7.66 8.97
N PRO A 161 1.97 6.66 8.51
CA PRO A 161 3.23 6.31 9.16
C PRO A 161 4.20 7.47 9.20
N ARG A 162 5.16 7.46 10.13
CA ARG A 162 6.27 8.41 10.16
C ARG A 162 6.92 8.54 8.78
N GLY A 163 7.14 9.77 8.31
CA GLY A 163 7.67 10.00 6.97
C GLY A 163 6.64 9.93 5.86
N VAL A 164 5.34 9.88 6.14
CA VAL A 164 4.27 9.78 5.13
C VAL A 164 3.22 10.86 5.32
N GLY A 165 2.73 11.46 4.23
CA GLY A 165 1.56 12.34 4.29
C GLY A 165 1.78 13.54 5.21
N GLU A 166 0.85 13.75 6.15
CA GLU A 166 0.97 14.80 7.17
C GLU A 166 1.82 14.36 8.39
N SER A 167 2.26 13.11 8.45
CA SER A 167 3.17 12.59 9.48
C SER A 167 4.65 12.85 9.13
N GLU A 168 4.97 14.12 8.85
CA GLU A 168 6.29 14.54 8.34
C GLU A 168 6.66 13.85 7.01
N GLY A 169 5.76 13.84 6.02
CA GLY A 169 5.99 13.21 4.71
C GLY A 169 7.34 13.57 4.06
N VAL A 170 8.09 12.57 3.58
CA VAL A 170 9.41 12.80 2.97
C VAL A 170 9.26 13.64 1.70
N VAL A 171 10.00 14.75 1.65
CA VAL A 171 10.09 15.62 0.47
C VAL A 171 11.53 15.59 -0.06
N CYS A 172 11.67 15.37 -1.37
CA CYS A 172 12.96 15.39 -2.07
C CYS A 172 12.91 16.46 -3.16
N LEU A 173 12.55 16.10 -4.39
CA LEU A 173 12.39 17.00 -5.52
C LEU A 173 11.04 17.73 -5.49
N SER A 174 10.97 18.93 -6.07
CA SER A 174 9.71 19.62 -6.34
C SER A 174 8.89 18.94 -7.45
N ASP A 175 7.59 19.18 -7.50
CA ASP A 175 6.68 18.63 -8.52
C ASP A 175 7.19 18.84 -9.96
N ALA A 176 7.71 20.04 -10.24
CA ALA A 176 8.23 20.38 -11.57
C ALA A 176 9.55 19.66 -11.90
N GLU A 177 10.40 19.44 -10.89
CA GLU A 177 11.64 18.66 -11.06
C GLU A 177 11.33 17.18 -11.29
N ARG A 178 10.32 16.62 -10.59
CA ARG A 178 9.84 15.24 -10.80
C ARG A 178 9.28 15.04 -12.22
N ASP A 179 8.44 15.96 -12.69
CA ASP A 179 7.92 15.93 -14.07
C ASP A 179 9.06 16.05 -15.10
N ALA A 180 10.02 16.95 -14.87
CA ALA A 180 11.14 17.15 -15.78
C ALA A 180 12.06 15.91 -15.84
N ALA A 181 12.39 15.30 -14.71
CA ALA A 181 13.22 14.10 -14.64
C ALA A 181 12.57 12.93 -15.40
N THR A 182 11.27 12.71 -15.16
CA THR A 182 10.50 11.64 -15.80
C THR A 182 10.40 11.81 -17.33
N GLN A 183 10.32 13.05 -17.81
CA GLN A 183 10.30 13.35 -19.25
C GLN A 183 11.69 13.35 -19.88
N GLU A 184 12.76 13.66 -19.14
CA GLU A 184 14.12 13.67 -19.66
C GLU A 184 14.65 12.27 -19.91
N LEU A 185 14.48 11.35 -18.96
CA LEU A 185 14.91 9.96 -19.13
C LEU A 185 13.91 9.19 -20.00
N GLY A 186 12.65 9.10 -19.56
CA GLY A 186 11.51 8.56 -20.33
C GLY A 186 11.58 7.08 -20.77
N SER A 187 12.76 6.47 -20.79
CA SER A 187 13.06 5.12 -21.27
C SER A 187 13.82 4.32 -20.22
N ARG A 188 14.06 3.03 -20.52
CA ARG A 188 15.03 2.24 -19.77
C ARG A 188 16.45 2.75 -20.05
N PRO A 189 17.36 2.80 -19.05
CA PRO A 189 18.73 3.25 -19.26
C PRO A 189 19.63 2.23 -19.99
N ASP A 190 19.26 1.87 -21.22
CA ASP A 190 19.92 0.84 -22.04
C ASP A 190 21.20 1.38 -22.71
N THR A 191 21.27 2.67 -23.02
CA THR A 191 22.45 3.32 -23.58
C THR A 191 23.35 3.95 -22.52
N ALA A 192 24.61 4.18 -22.89
CA ALA A 192 25.57 4.87 -22.02
C ALA A 192 25.26 6.36 -21.80
N GLU A 193 24.33 6.95 -22.57
CA GLU A 193 23.87 8.31 -22.32
C GLU A 193 22.70 8.32 -21.34
N GLU A 194 21.73 7.43 -21.53
CA GLU A 194 20.60 7.28 -20.59
C GLU A 194 21.08 6.88 -19.20
N ARG A 195 22.08 5.99 -19.08
CA ARG A 195 22.71 5.69 -17.78
C ARG A 195 23.29 6.92 -17.09
N ARG A 196 23.96 7.82 -17.82
CA ARG A 196 24.46 9.07 -17.23
C ARG A 196 23.35 10.03 -16.81
N ILE A 197 22.20 9.98 -17.49
CA ILE A 197 21.01 10.74 -17.10
C ILE A 197 20.44 10.14 -15.81
N ALA A 198 20.28 8.81 -15.75
CA ALA A 198 19.81 8.10 -14.56
C ALA A 198 20.72 8.35 -13.34
N GLU A 199 22.03 8.13 -13.46
CA GLU A 199 23.04 8.41 -12.42
C GLU A 199 22.92 9.86 -11.91
N ARG A 200 22.82 10.85 -12.82
CA ARG A 200 22.65 12.25 -12.43
C ARG A 200 21.34 12.51 -11.70
N GLN A 201 20.23 11.96 -12.20
CA GLN A 201 18.92 12.16 -11.59
C GLN A 201 18.83 11.50 -10.21
N GLU A 202 19.51 10.37 -10.02
CA GLU A 202 19.68 9.72 -8.73
C GLU A 202 20.46 10.61 -7.75
N GLU A 203 21.62 11.14 -8.17
CA GLU A 203 22.40 12.12 -7.36
C GLU A 203 21.54 13.34 -6.98
N GLU A 204 20.82 13.93 -7.94
CA GLU A 204 19.94 15.08 -7.72
C GLU A 204 18.79 14.76 -6.75
N PHE A 205 18.21 13.57 -6.86
CA PHE A 205 17.16 13.10 -5.96
C PHE A 205 17.68 12.92 -4.54
N VAL A 206 18.83 12.24 -4.36
CA VAL A 206 19.45 12.02 -3.05
C VAL A 206 19.81 13.34 -2.38
N ASP A 207 20.47 14.24 -3.10
CA ASP A 207 20.83 15.57 -2.61
C ASP A 207 19.59 16.35 -2.14
N ALA A 208 18.50 16.27 -2.90
CA ALA A 208 17.24 16.91 -2.54
C ALA A 208 16.58 16.27 -1.31
N CYS A 209 16.59 14.94 -1.18
CA CYS A 209 16.11 14.25 0.02
C CYS A 209 16.91 14.64 1.26
N VAL A 210 18.24 14.69 1.17
CA VAL A 210 19.11 15.09 2.28
C VAL A 210 18.86 16.55 2.66
N ALA A 211 18.71 17.43 1.69
CA ALA A 211 18.49 18.87 1.94
C ALA A 211 17.13 19.15 2.60
N ASN A 212 16.09 18.40 2.22
CA ASN A 212 14.71 18.69 2.61
C ASN A 212 14.18 17.80 3.74
N SER A 213 14.74 16.59 3.91
CA SER A 213 14.25 15.57 4.86
C SER A 213 15.36 14.86 5.65
N GLY A 214 16.62 15.31 5.54
CA GLY A 214 17.79 14.56 6.02
C GLY A 214 17.78 14.14 7.50
N ASP A 215 17.22 14.97 8.38
CA ASP A 215 17.10 14.65 9.81
C ASP A 215 16.07 13.53 10.10
N LEU A 216 15.12 13.32 9.20
CA LEU A 216 14.06 12.32 9.33
C LEU A 216 14.45 10.96 8.74
N LEU A 217 15.24 10.94 7.64
CA LEU A 217 15.56 9.72 6.88
C LEU A 217 16.07 8.53 7.72
N PRO A 218 16.91 8.71 8.76
CA PRO A 218 17.35 7.58 9.59
C PRO A 218 16.26 6.96 10.45
N HIS A 219 15.10 7.62 10.59
CA HIS A 219 14.09 7.28 11.57
C HIS A 219 12.80 6.70 10.99
N VAL A 220 12.65 6.61 9.67
CA VAL A 220 11.41 6.18 8.97
C VAL A 220 11.27 4.66 8.76
N SER A 221 12.10 3.84 9.40
CA SER A 221 12.04 2.38 9.25
C SER A 221 10.70 1.79 9.72
N THR A 222 10.35 0.63 9.15
CA THR A 222 9.19 -0.18 9.56
C THR A 222 9.23 -0.52 11.05
N ALA A 223 10.42 -0.79 11.61
CA ALA A 223 10.58 -1.08 13.03
C ALA A 223 10.17 0.11 13.91
N ASN A 224 10.50 1.33 13.50
CA ASN A 224 10.07 2.53 14.21
C ASN A 224 8.57 2.81 14.02
N ALA A 225 8.02 2.58 12.83
CA ALA A 225 6.56 2.62 12.62
C ALA A 225 5.82 1.56 13.48
N ALA A 226 6.41 0.39 13.73
CA ALA A 226 5.84 -0.61 14.62
C ALA A 226 5.85 -0.17 16.10
N ARG A 227 6.87 0.59 16.52
CA ARG A 227 6.90 1.23 17.85
C ARG A 227 5.83 2.32 17.97
N ASP A 228 5.59 3.07 16.90
CA ASP A 228 4.49 4.05 16.84
C ASP A 228 3.13 3.36 16.98
N LEU A 229 2.91 2.25 16.27
CA LEU A 229 1.70 1.43 16.40
C LEU A 229 1.45 0.99 17.84
N ASP A 230 2.50 0.62 18.58
CA ASP A 230 2.33 0.17 19.95
C ASP A 230 2.01 1.30 20.94
N LEU A 231 2.57 2.49 20.71
CA LEU A 231 2.20 3.70 21.44
C LEU A 231 0.76 4.12 21.09
N MET A 232 0.37 4.03 19.81
CA MET A 232 -0.97 4.31 19.34
C MET A 232 -2.01 3.40 20.00
N ARG A 233 -1.78 2.07 19.96
CA ARG A 233 -2.60 1.07 20.68
C ARG A 233 -2.79 1.48 22.15
N HIS A 234 -1.71 1.85 22.82
CA HIS A 234 -1.73 2.27 24.23
C HIS A 234 -2.57 3.55 24.45
N VAL A 235 -2.39 4.57 23.60
CA VAL A 235 -3.10 5.87 23.72
C VAL A 235 -4.59 5.74 23.38
N LEU A 236 -4.95 4.88 22.42
CA LEU A 236 -6.35 4.51 22.12
C LEU A 236 -7.01 3.72 23.26
N GLY A 237 -6.21 3.21 24.19
CA GLY A 237 -6.68 2.55 25.41
C GLY A 237 -6.97 1.06 25.24
N ASP A 238 -6.37 0.42 24.23
CA ASP A 238 -6.54 -1.00 23.96
C ASP A 238 -5.38 -1.81 24.55
N ASP A 239 -5.71 -2.98 25.13
CA ASP A 239 -4.72 -3.86 25.76
C ASP A 239 -3.82 -4.54 24.70
N ARG A 240 -4.40 -4.88 23.54
CA ARG A 240 -3.74 -5.53 22.41
C ARG A 240 -4.02 -4.78 21.11
N LEU A 241 -3.12 -4.86 20.15
CA LEU A 241 -3.28 -4.27 18.82
C LEU A 241 -4.18 -5.19 17.99
N ASN A 242 -5.36 -4.71 17.62
CA ASN A 242 -6.15 -5.34 16.55
C ASN A 242 -5.85 -4.62 15.25
N TYR A 243 -5.50 -5.37 14.20
CA TYR A 243 -4.81 -4.80 13.05
C TYR A 243 -5.30 -5.40 11.73
N PHE A 244 -5.41 -4.55 10.72
CA PHE A 244 -5.66 -4.93 9.34
C PHE A 244 -4.59 -4.29 8.45
N GLY A 245 -3.60 -5.09 8.04
CA GLY A 245 -2.52 -4.64 7.16
C GLY A 245 -2.73 -5.14 5.75
N ILE A 246 -2.58 -4.28 4.75
CA ILE A 246 -2.61 -4.62 3.33
C ILE A 246 -1.25 -4.36 2.72
N SER A 247 -0.75 -5.25 1.87
CA SER A 247 0.50 -5.04 1.12
C SER A 247 1.69 -4.80 2.07
N TYR A 248 2.46 -3.71 1.94
CA TYR A 248 3.47 -3.32 2.94
C TYR A 248 2.96 -3.27 4.40
N GLY A 249 1.66 -3.01 4.61
CA GLY A 249 1.04 -3.13 5.94
C GLY A 249 1.19 -4.53 6.54
N THR A 250 1.31 -5.58 5.72
CA THR A 250 1.62 -6.94 6.18
C THR A 250 3.03 -7.07 6.75
N GLN A 251 4.01 -6.42 6.13
CA GLN A 251 5.38 -6.33 6.66
C GLN A 251 5.39 -5.58 8.00
N LEU A 252 4.66 -4.47 8.11
CA LEU A 252 4.52 -3.71 9.34
C LEU A 252 3.84 -4.53 10.46
N GLY A 253 2.76 -5.24 10.15
CA GLY A 253 2.06 -6.12 11.08
C GLY A 253 2.93 -7.28 11.57
N ALA A 254 3.68 -7.93 10.66
CA ALA A 254 4.62 -8.99 11.01
C ALA A 254 5.78 -8.47 11.88
N THR A 255 6.31 -7.28 11.56
CA THR A 255 7.34 -6.61 12.37
C THR A 255 6.82 -6.27 13.77
N TYR A 256 5.58 -5.78 13.87
CA TYR A 256 4.94 -5.55 15.16
C TYR A 256 4.81 -6.84 15.98
N ALA A 257 4.38 -7.94 15.35
CA ALA A 257 4.25 -9.23 16.03
C ALA A 257 5.59 -9.77 16.55
N ASN A 258 6.69 -9.49 15.85
CA ASN A 258 8.03 -9.82 16.32
C ASN A 258 8.49 -8.97 17.52
N LEU A 259 8.26 -7.65 17.46
CA LEU A 259 8.71 -6.72 18.49
C LEU A 259 7.84 -6.74 19.75
N PHE A 260 6.52 -6.94 19.60
CA PHE A 260 5.53 -6.87 20.66
C PHE A 260 4.59 -8.10 20.69
N PRO A 261 5.13 -9.33 20.73
CA PRO A 261 4.34 -10.55 20.59
C PRO A 261 3.20 -10.66 21.62
N ASP A 262 3.43 -10.27 22.87
CA ASP A 262 2.44 -10.31 23.95
C ASP A 262 1.27 -9.32 23.76
N ARG A 263 1.40 -8.37 22.84
CA ARG A 263 0.42 -7.30 22.55
C ARG A 263 -0.32 -7.52 21.23
N VAL A 264 -0.08 -8.62 20.52
CA VAL A 264 -0.83 -9.00 19.32
C VAL A 264 -2.27 -9.36 19.69
N GLY A 265 -3.23 -8.73 19.01
CA GLY A 265 -4.67 -8.98 19.11
C GLY A 265 -5.20 -9.65 17.84
N ARG A 266 -6.45 -9.35 17.47
CA ARG A 266 -7.04 -9.90 16.24
C ARG A 266 -6.42 -9.21 15.03
N THR A 267 -5.64 -9.96 14.26
CA THR A 267 -4.85 -9.43 13.13
C THR A 267 -5.17 -10.13 11.82
N VAL A 268 -5.31 -9.34 10.75
CA VAL A 268 -5.38 -9.79 9.36
C VAL A 268 -4.27 -9.12 8.56
N LEU A 269 -3.52 -9.92 7.81
CA LEU A 269 -2.51 -9.48 6.87
C LEU A 269 -2.98 -9.92 5.47
N ASP A 270 -3.46 -8.98 4.66
CA ASP A 270 -3.99 -9.20 3.32
C ASP A 270 -2.98 -8.74 2.26
N ALA A 271 -2.86 -9.46 1.14
CA ALA A 271 -1.78 -9.23 0.16
C ALA A 271 -0.39 -9.29 0.81
N VAL A 272 0.00 -10.49 1.26
CA VAL A 272 1.17 -10.69 2.13
C VAL A 272 2.49 -10.56 1.37
N VAL A 273 3.33 -9.61 1.82
CA VAL A 273 4.68 -9.37 1.29
C VAL A 273 5.60 -10.55 1.56
N ASP A 274 6.45 -10.88 0.58
CA ASP A 274 7.49 -11.89 0.71
C ASP A 274 8.57 -11.45 1.73
N PRO A 275 8.88 -12.24 2.77
CA PRO A 275 9.92 -11.90 3.74
C PRO A 275 11.35 -12.06 3.21
N SER A 276 11.54 -12.50 1.97
CA SER A 276 12.87 -12.71 1.39
C SER A 276 13.77 -11.47 1.46
N ASP A 277 15.01 -11.67 1.91
CA ASP A 277 16.07 -10.66 1.85
C ASP A 277 16.88 -10.72 0.56
N ASP A 278 16.60 -11.69 -0.32
CA ASP A 278 17.23 -11.79 -1.65
C ASP A 278 16.46 -10.90 -2.65
N PRO A 279 17.05 -9.75 -3.08
CA PRO A 279 16.37 -8.84 -4.00
C PRO A 279 16.15 -9.45 -5.39
N VAL A 280 17.00 -10.38 -5.84
CA VAL A 280 16.82 -11.07 -7.13
C VAL A 280 15.61 -11.99 -7.06
N GLN A 281 15.49 -12.75 -5.98
CA GLN A 281 14.33 -13.62 -5.77
C GLN A 281 13.04 -12.80 -5.70
N GLN A 282 13.04 -11.69 -4.97
CA GLN A 282 11.89 -10.81 -4.85
C GLN A 282 11.51 -10.20 -6.21
N GLY A 283 12.47 -9.58 -6.93
CA GLY A 283 12.17 -8.98 -8.22
C GLY A 283 11.72 -9.98 -9.29
N LEU A 284 12.23 -11.22 -9.27
CA LEU A 284 11.74 -12.29 -10.15
C LEU A 284 10.33 -12.77 -9.76
N LEU A 285 9.97 -12.72 -8.49
CA LEU A 285 8.62 -13.03 -8.03
C LEU A 285 7.64 -11.98 -8.55
N ASP A 286 7.97 -10.70 -8.37
CA ASP A 286 7.16 -9.56 -8.81
C ASP A 286 6.95 -9.61 -10.34
N ALA A 287 8.03 -9.83 -11.11
CA ALA A 287 7.95 -9.94 -12.57
C ALA A 287 7.00 -11.05 -13.02
N ARG A 288 7.03 -12.21 -12.35
CA ARG A 288 6.11 -13.33 -12.64
C ARG A 288 4.68 -13.03 -12.21
N GLY A 289 4.49 -12.33 -11.10
CA GLY A 289 3.18 -11.90 -10.60
C GLY A 289 2.48 -10.98 -11.60
N PHE A 290 3.15 -9.90 -11.99
CA PHE A 290 2.61 -8.97 -12.99
C PHE A 290 2.40 -9.63 -14.37
N GLN A 291 3.31 -10.51 -14.79
CA GLN A 291 3.11 -11.27 -16.04
C GLN A 291 1.87 -12.17 -15.97
N ARG A 292 1.65 -12.86 -14.85
CA ARG A 292 0.46 -13.70 -14.64
C ARG A 292 -0.82 -12.89 -14.69
N ALA A 293 -0.88 -11.76 -13.99
CA ALA A 293 -2.04 -10.87 -14.02
C ALA A 293 -2.29 -10.30 -15.43
N LEU A 294 -1.22 -9.95 -16.16
CA LEU A 294 -1.34 -9.52 -17.56
C LEU A 294 -1.87 -10.64 -18.46
N ASP A 295 -1.40 -11.87 -18.27
CA ASP A 295 -1.87 -13.04 -19.01
C ASP A 295 -3.37 -13.28 -18.77
N HIS A 296 -3.84 -13.20 -17.52
CA HIS A 296 -5.26 -13.33 -17.19
C HIS A 296 -6.11 -12.19 -17.78
N TYR A 297 -5.64 -10.94 -17.71
CA TYR A 297 -6.28 -9.83 -18.41
C TYR A 297 -6.38 -10.10 -19.92
N LEU A 298 -5.31 -10.59 -20.55
CA LEU A 298 -5.30 -10.85 -21.98
C LEU A 298 -6.20 -12.03 -22.35
N GLU A 299 -6.33 -13.03 -21.47
CA GLU A 299 -7.29 -14.13 -21.63
C GLU A 299 -8.74 -13.65 -21.62
N ASP A 300 -9.09 -12.68 -20.76
CA ASP A 300 -10.40 -12.01 -20.80
C ASP A 300 -10.55 -11.11 -22.02
N CYS A 301 -9.58 -10.22 -22.26
CA CYS A 301 -9.61 -9.22 -23.33
C CYS A 301 -9.92 -9.85 -24.68
N VAL A 302 -9.23 -10.93 -25.06
CA VAL A 302 -9.42 -11.56 -26.39
C VAL A 302 -10.78 -12.23 -26.58
N GLN A 303 -11.57 -12.43 -25.52
CA GLN A 303 -12.97 -12.85 -25.63
C GLN A 303 -13.89 -11.69 -26.00
N GLN A 304 -13.43 -10.44 -25.81
CA GLN A 304 -14.16 -9.23 -26.13
C GLN A 304 -13.90 -8.80 -27.59
N PRO A 305 -14.92 -8.26 -28.30
CA PRO A 305 -14.78 -7.90 -29.71
C PRO A 305 -13.80 -6.75 -29.97
N ASP A 306 -13.50 -5.96 -28.95
CA ASP A 306 -12.74 -4.70 -29.06
C ASP A 306 -11.35 -4.80 -28.42
N CYS A 307 -10.79 -6.01 -28.23
CA CYS A 307 -9.45 -6.18 -27.65
C CYS A 307 -8.39 -5.49 -28.52
N PRO A 308 -7.68 -4.46 -28.02
CA PRO A 308 -6.74 -3.69 -28.81
C PRO A 308 -5.40 -4.42 -29.02
N ALA A 309 -5.14 -5.47 -28.22
CA ALA A 309 -3.84 -6.14 -28.18
C ALA A 309 -3.71 -7.36 -29.11
N GLY A 310 -4.80 -7.86 -29.74
CA GLY A 310 -4.74 -8.97 -30.68
C GLY A 310 -5.90 -9.96 -30.57
N GLU A 311 -5.78 -11.14 -31.19
CA GLU A 311 -6.79 -12.21 -31.13
C GLU A 311 -6.41 -13.34 -30.15
N THR A 312 -5.18 -13.33 -29.64
CA THR A 312 -4.68 -14.33 -28.68
C THR A 312 -3.82 -13.67 -27.58
N PRO A 313 -3.72 -14.25 -26.37
CA PRO A 313 -2.89 -13.68 -25.31
C PRO A 313 -1.41 -13.54 -25.69
N ALA A 314 -0.90 -14.46 -26.52
CA ALA A 314 0.48 -14.39 -27.02
C ALA A 314 0.69 -13.24 -28.02
N GLU A 315 -0.32 -12.86 -28.81
CA GLU A 315 -0.27 -11.66 -29.63
C GLU A 315 -0.35 -10.39 -28.77
N GLY A 316 -1.20 -10.42 -27.73
CA GLY A 316 -1.33 -9.33 -26.77
C GLY A 316 -0.04 -8.99 -26.04
N ASN A 317 0.62 -10.00 -25.48
CA ASN A 317 1.92 -9.84 -24.83
C ASN A 317 2.97 -9.22 -25.76
N ARG A 318 3.08 -9.75 -26.98
CA ARG A 318 4.02 -9.21 -27.98
C ARG A 318 3.67 -7.77 -28.34
N TRP A 319 2.39 -7.46 -28.54
CA TRP A 319 1.96 -6.12 -28.88
C TRP A 319 2.29 -5.12 -27.77
N ILE A 320 2.09 -5.48 -26.50
CA ILE A 320 2.43 -4.61 -25.35
C ILE A 320 3.95 -4.42 -25.25
N SER A 321 4.73 -5.48 -25.38
CA SER A 321 6.20 -5.40 -25.36
C SER A 321 6.74 -4.53 -26.51
N ASP A 322 6.24 -4.74 -27.74
CA ASP A 322 6.59 -3.93 -28.91
C ASP A 322 6.16 -2.45 -28.73
N PHE A 323 4.98 -2.22 -28.13
CA PHE A 323 4.48 -0.87 -27.84
C PHE A 323 5.37 -0.12 -26.85
N LEU A 324 5.75 -0.76 -25.74
CA LEU A 324 6.67 -0.18 -24.76
C LEU A 324 8.04 0.13 -25.38
N ALA A 325 8.56 -0.77 -26.22
CA ALA A 325 9.81 -0.54 -26.94
C ALA A 325 9.71 0.62 -27.95
N GLU A 326 8.58 0.78 -28.66
CA GLU A 326 8.38 1.90 -29.58
C GLU A 326 8.35 3.26 -28.85
N LEU A 327 7.77 3.30 -27.64
CA LEU A 327 7.70 4.49 -26.81
C LEU A 327 9.07 4.97 -26.29
N GLU A 328 10.09 4.11 -26.23
CA GLU A 328 11.45 4.52 -25.83
C GLU A 328 12.06 5.50 -26.83
N GLU A 329 11.74 5.35 -28.12
CA GLU A 329 12.22 6.25 -29.18
C GLU A 329 11.16 7.30 -29.58
N ASN A 330 9.87 6.96 -29.47
CA ASN A 330 8.76 7.78 -29.95
C ASN A 330 7.64 7.87 -28.91
N PRO A 331 7.80 8.68 -27.84
CA PRO A 331 6.74 8.94 -26.88
C PRO A 331 5.45 9.40 -27.55
N LEU A 332 4.29 8.98 -27.02
CA LEU A 332 3.01 9.40 -27.57
C LEU A 332 2.62 10.79 -27.06
N PRO A 333 2.09 11.67 -27.92
CA PRO A 333 1.58 12.96 -27.48
C PRO A 333 0.35 12.78 -26.57
N THR A 334 0.19 13.69 -25.62
CA THR A 334 -1.05 13.82 -24.85
C THR A 334 -1.77 15.11 -25.23
N ARG A 335 -3.10 15.09 -25.19
CA ARG A 335 -3.96 16.23 -25.57
C ARG A 335 -4.54 16.93 -24.36
N GLN A 336 -4.58 16.25 -23.20
CA GLN A 336 -5.29 16.69 -22.01
C GLN A 336 -4.37 17.07 -20.84
N ASP A 337 -3.08 16.72 -20.89
CA ASP A 337 -2.13 17.05 -19.83
C ASP A 337 -1.78 18.55 -19.85
N PRO A 338 -2.08 19.31 -18.77
CA PRO A 338 -1.79 20.75 -18.72
C PRO A 338 -0.30 21.08 -18.68
N ALA A 339 0.53 20.15 -18.23
CA ALA A 339 1.99 20.30 -18.19
C ALA A 339 2.65 20.01 -19.56
N GLY A 340 1.89 19.44 -20.51
CA GLY A 340 2.36 19.10 -21.85
C GLY A 340 3.29 17.89 -21.88
N ARG A 341 3.18 16.98 -20.89
CA ARG A 341 3.96 15.74 -20.84
C ARG A 341 3.56 14.78 -21.96
N GLU A 342 4.52 14.09 -22.53
CA GLU A 342 4.29 12.96 -23.43
C GLU A 342 4.19 11.67 -22.62
N LEU A 343 3.44 10.69 -23.14
CA LEU A 343 3.44 9.34 -22.59
C LEU A 343 4.73 8.64 -23.05
N THR A 344 5.70 8.57 -22.13
CA THR A 344 6.96 7.86 -22.33
C THR A 344 6.81 6.37 -22.01
N ALA A 345 7.83 5.56 -22.31
CA ALA A 345 7.79 4.12 -22.04
C ALA A 345 7.64 3.82 -20.54
N VAL A 346 8.35 4.55 -19.69
CA VAL A 346 8.25 4.40 -18.21
C VAL A 346 6.85 4.77 -17.71
N LEU A 347 6.25 5.83 -18.23
CA LEU A 347 4.89 6.24 -17.84
C LEU A 347 3.83 5.24 -18.33
N ALA A 348 3.98 4.71 -19.54
CA ALA A 348 3.08 3.67 -20.06
C ALA A 348 3.21 2.37 -19.29
N TYR A 349 4.43 1.95 -18.96
CA TYR A 349 4.70 0.79 -18.12
C TYR A 349 3.96 0.89 -16.78
N THR A 350 4.10 2.01 -16.06
CA THR A 350 3.41 2.22 -14.77
C THR A 350 1.90 2.27 -14.94
N GLY A 351 1.39 2.95 -15.98
CA GLY A 351 -0.04 3.02 -16.27
C GLY A 351 -0.66 1.67 -16.63
N ILE A 352 0.09 0.77 -17.28
CA ILE A 352 -0.34 -0.62 -17.53
C ILE A 352 -0.31 -1.41 -16.22
N ALA A 353 0.82 -1.40 -15.50
CA ALA A 353 0.99 -2.14 -14.26
C ALA A 353 -0.09 -1.77 -13.21
N SER A 354 -0.42 -0.48 -13.08
CA SER A 354 -1.42 -0.02 -12.09
C SER A 354 -2.81 -0.62 -12.32
N THR A 355 -3.19 -0.89 -13.56
CA THR A 355 -4.49 -1.50 -13.87
C THR A 355 -4.56 -2.99 -13.56
N LEU A 356 -3.43 -3.66 -13.36
CA LEU A 356 -3.38 -5.10 -13.05
C LEU A 356 -3.64 -5.38 -11.57
N TYR A 357 -3.66 -4.35 -10.72
CA TYR A 357 -4.00 -4.46 -9.30
C TYR A 357 -5.46 -4.86 -9.05
N SER A 358 -6.32 -4.82 -10.08
CA SER A 358 -7.73 -5.24 -9.97
C SER A 358 -8.35 -5.60 -11.31
N GLU A 359 -9.18 -6.64 -11.32
CA GLU A 359 -10.01 -7.02 -12.46
C GLU A 359 -10.94 -5.88 -12.91
N GLU A 360 -11.48 -5.09 -11.97
CA GLU A 360 -12.38 -3.96 -12.29
C GLU A 360 -11.69 -2.87 -13.13
N SER A 361 -10.35 -2.78 -13.04
CA SER A 361 -9.52 -1.82 -13.79
C SER A 361 -9.19 -2.26 -15.21
N TRP A 362 -9.38 -3.53 -15.57
CA TRP A 362 -9.04 -4.07 -16.90
C TRP A 362 -9.75 -3.35 -18.05
N GLN A 363 -10.96 -2.83 -17.80
CA GLN A 363 -11.70 -2.03 -18.78
C GLN A 363 -10.95 -0.73 -19.13
N TYR A 364 -10.21 -0.14 -18.18
CA TYR A 364 -9.44 1.08 -18.41
C TYR A 364 -8.13 0.78 -19.12
N LEU A 365 -7.51 -0.37 -18.83
CA LEU A 365 -6.39 -0.87 -19.62
C LEU A 365 -6.79 -1.05 -21.09
N THR A 366 -7.90 -1.74 -21.34
CA THR A 366 -8.45 -1.94 -22.69
C THR A 366 -8.66 -0.60 -23.40
N GLN A 367 -9.26 0.37 -22.72
CA GLN A 367 -9.49 1.71 -23.29
C GLN A 367 -8.16 2.45 -23.58
N GLY A 368 -7.18 2.37 -22.68
CA GLY A 368 -5.91 3.08 -22.83
C GLY A 368 -5.05 2.49 -23.96
N LEU A 369 -5.03 1.16 -24.07
CA LEU A 369 -4.35 0.48 -25.18
C LEU A 369 -5.05 0.75 -26.53
N ALA A 370 -6.39 0.81 -26.54
CA ALA A 370 -7.15 1.18 -27.74
C ALA A 370 -6.89 2.63 -28.16
N GLU A 371 -6.85 3.57 -27.21
CA GLU A 371 -6.50 4.97 -27.47
C GLU A 371 -5.11 5.08 -28.11
N ALA A 372 -4.10 4.43 -27.51
CA ALA A 372 -2.74 4.44 -28.01
C ALA A 372 -2.67 3.88 -29.44
N ARG A 373 -3.36 2.77 -29.71
CA ARG A 373 -3.37 2.09 -31.01
C ARG A 373 -4.10 2.88 -32.10
N ASP A 374 -5.32 3.34 -31.81
CA ASP A 374 -6.24 3.84 -32.83
C ASP A 374 -6.14 5.36 -33.01
N GLU A 375 -5.81 6.10 -31.95
CA GLU A 375 -5.70 7.55 -31.95
C GLU A 375 -4.27 8.08 -31.94
N GLY A 376 -3.30 7.25 -31.54
CA GLY A 376 -1.90 7.66 -31.39
C GLY A 376 -1.71 8.68 -30.28
N THR A 377 -2.46 8.55 -29.18
CA THR A 377 -2.32 9.39 -27.98
C THR A 377 -2.25 8.56 -26.71
N GLY A 378 -1.61 9.13 -25.70
CA GLY A 378 -1.36 8.47 -24.42
C GLY A 378 -2.11 9.06 -23.23
N ASP A 379 -3.26 9.72 -23.44
CA ASP A 379 -3.94 10.47 -22.38
C ASP A 379 -4.41 9.56 -21.23
N LEU A 380 -5.04 8.41 -21.53
CA LEU A 380 -5.58 7.53 -20.50
C LEU A 380 -4.48 6.76 -19.75
N LEU A 381 -3.45 6.25 -20.44
CA LEU A 381 -2.32 5.60 -19.75
C LEU A 381 -1.54 6.59 -18.87
N LEU A 382 -1.40 7.85 -19.30
CA LEU A 382 -0.79 8.89 -18.47
C LEU A 382 -1.65 9.19 -17.24
N LEU A 383 -2.98 9.23 -17.38
CA LEU A 383 -3.88 9.40 -16.25
C LEU A 383 -3.79 8.24 -15.25
N LEU A 384 -3.70 7.00 -15.73
CA LEU A 384 -3.55 5.81 -14.90
C LEU A 384 -2.21 5.81 -14.15
N ASN A 385 -1.13 6.27 -14.80
CA ASN A 385 0.14 6.55 -14.14
C ASN A 385 0.00 7.62 -13.07
N ASP A 386 -0.61 8.77 -13.40
CA ASP A 386 -0.71 9.90 -12.48
C ASP A 386 -1.43 9.52 -11.18
N ILE A 387 -2.53 8.77 -11.27
CA ILE A 387 -3.25 8.33 -10.07
C ILE A 387 -2.39 7.36 -9.25
N TYR A 388 -1.68 6.44 -9.90
CA TYR A 388 -0.79 5.50 -9.20
C TYR A 388 0.37 6.21 -8.49
N SER A 389 1.00 7.19 -9.14
CA SER A 389 2.14 7.95 -8.61
C SER A 389 1.73 9.09 -7.66
N GLY A 390 0.45 9.19 -7.29
CA GLY A 390 -0.06 10.22 -6.39
C GLY A 390 0.04 11.63 -6.96
N ARG A 391 -0.04 11.79 -8.29
CA ARG A 391 0.00 13.09 -8.98
C ARG A 391 -1.40 13.54 -9.36
N ASP A 392 -1.77 14.76 -9.00
CA ASP A 392 -3.00 15.36 -9.51
C ASP A 392 -2.82 15.76 -11.00
N PRO A 393 -3.60 15.20 -11.93
CA PRO A 393 -3.41 15.40 -13.37
C PRO A 393 -3.79 16.81 -13.84
N VAL A 394 -4.40 17.64 -12.99
CA VAL A 394 -4.86 19.00 -13.33
C VAL A 394 -3.88 20.05 -12.86
N THR A 395 -3.40 19.92 -11.62
CA THR A 395 -2.54 20.87 -10.93
C THR A 395 -1.07 20.50 -11.06
N GLY A 396 -0.76 19.22 -11.27
CA GLY A 396 0.59 18.66 -11.26
C GLY A 396 1.18 18.48 -9.86
N ALA A 397 0.40 18.73 -8.80
CA ALA A 397 0.85 18.50 -7.44
C ALA A 397 1.01 17.01 -7.16
N TYR A 398 2.07 16.63 -6.48
CA TYR A 398 2.27 15.26 -6.03
C TYR A 398 2.04 15.10 -4.53
N SER A 399 1.60 13.92 -4.12
CA SER A 399 1.73 13.44 -2.75
C SER A 399 3.20 13.15 -2.41
N THR A 400 3.43 12.89 -1.12
CA THR A 400 4.74 12.46 -0.60
C THR A 400 5.01 10.96 -0.82
N GLN A 401 4.10 10.22 -1.48
CA GLN A 401 4.13 8.76 -1.53
C GLN A 401 5.44 8.19 -2.08
N GLU A 402 5.85 8.58 -3.30
CA GLU A 402 7.08 8.09 -3.94
C GLU A 402 8.36 8.36 -3.12
N PRO A 403 8.69 9.60 -2.72
CA PRO A 403 9.88 9.83 -1.91
C PRO A 403 9.83 9.11 -0.55
N SER A 404 8.65 8.96 0.04
CA SER A 404 8.47 8.20 1.28
C SER A 404 8.68 6.70 1.06
N PHE A 405 8.18 6.14 -0.06
CA PHE A 405 8.39 4.76 -0.46
C PHE A 405 9.89 4.44 -0.51
N THR A 406 10.66 5.26 -1.22
CA THR A 406 12.12 5.09 -1.32
C THR A 406 12.78 5.20 0.04
N ALA A 407 12.46 6.24 0.82
CA ALA A 407 13.08 6.46 2.12
C ALA A 407 12.83 5.33 3.12
N ILE A 408 11.59 4.81 3.19
CA ILE A 408 11.22 3.73 4.09
C ILE A 408 11.92 2.42 3.68
N ARG A 409 11.90 2.07 2.38
CA ARG A 409 12.60 0.89 1.88
C ARG A 409 14.10 0.95 2.17
N CYS A 410 14.71 2.12 2.00
CA CYS A 410 16.13 2.32 2.27
C CYS A 410 16.49 2.38 3.76
N ALA A 411 15.55 2.76 4.62
CA ALA A 411 15.73 2.64 6.07
C ALA A 411 15.63 1.19 6.55
N ASP A 412 14.77 0.37 5.92
CA ASP A 412 14.63 -1.05 6.26
C ASP A 412 15.76 -1.93 5.71
N ARG A 413 16.18 -1.65 4.48
CA ARG A 413 17.19 -2.43 3.75
C ARG A 413 18.09 -1.47 2.95
N PRO A 414 19.08 -0.85 3.60
CA PRO A 414 19.99 0.05 2.91
C PRO A 414 20.89 -0.68 1.92
N GLY A 415 21.22 0.01 0.84
CA GLY A 415 22.06 -0.47 -0.25
C GLY A 415 21.29 -1.17 -1.38
N GLY A 416 22.03 -1.87 -2.22
CA GLY A 416 21.52 -2.58 -3.38
C GLY A 416 22.67 -3.04 -4.28
N MET A 417 22.35 -3.48 -5.49
CA MET A 417 23.34 -3.88 -6.49
C MET A 417 23.89 -2.65 -7.23
N SER A 418 25.13 -2.70 -7.71
CA SER A 418 25.51 -1.79 -8.78
C SER A 418 24.68 -2.06 -10.04
N GLU A 419 24.56 -1.08 -10.94
CA GLU A 419 23.86 -1.28 -12.22
C GLU A 419 24.43 -2.48 -13.01
N GLU A 420 25.75 -2.68 -12.97
CA GLU A 420 26.41 -3.82 -13.63
C GLU A 420 25.99 -5.16 -13.03
N GLU A 421 25.87 -5.23 -11.69
CA GLU A 421 25.41 -6.42 -10.99
C GLU A 421 23.92 -6.70 -11.23
N ALA A 422 23.08 -5.66 -11.22
CA ALA A 422 21.66 -5.77 -11.54
C ALA A 422 21.45 -6.32 -12.97
N LEU A 423 22.11 -5.72 -13.96
CA LEU A 423 22.00 -6.13 -15.36
C LEU A 423 22.60 -7.50 -15.66
N ALA A 424 23.43 -8.06 -14.76
CA ALA A 424 23.86 -9.46 -14.88
C ALA A 424 22.67 -10.45 -14.80
N HIS A 425 21.54 -10.03 -14.23
CA HIS A 425 20.30 -10.80 -14.11
C HIS A 425 19.26 -10.48 -15.20
N GLU A 426 19.54 -9.58 -16.15
CA GLU A 426 18.58 -9.14 -17.17
C GLU A 426 17.93 -10.32 -17.92
N ALA A 427 18.74 -11.30 -18.33
CA ALA A 427 18.23 -12.48 -19.04
C ALA A 427 17.24 -13.31 -18.20
N GLU A 428 17.45 -13.40 -16.89
CA GLU A 428 16.54 -14.12 -15.97
C GLU A 428 15.22 -13.36 -15.80
N PHE A 429 15.28 -12.03 -15.72
CA PHE A 429 14.10 -11.17 -15.63
C PHE A 429 13.27 -11.18 -16.92
N VAL A 430 13.93 -11.10 -18.08
CA VAL A 430 13.26 -11.21 -19.39
C VAL A 430 12.61 -12.59 -19.58
N GLU A 431 13.25 -13.67 -19.09
CA GLU A 431 12.65 -15.01 -19.09
C GLU A 431 11.44 -15.09 -18.14
N ALA A 432 11.47 -14.38 -17.01
CA ALA A 432 10.35 -14.30 -16.09
C ALA A 432 9.16 -13.51 -16.67
N SER A 433 9.42 -12.44 -17.41
CA SER A 433 8.43 -11.62 -18.09
C SER A 433 9.05 -10.82 -19.23
N GLU A 434 8.55 -11.01 -20.46
CA GLU A 434 8.97 -10.21 -21.63
C GLU A 434 8.49 -8.75 -21.56
N VAL A 435 7.43 -8.49 -20.80
CA VAL A 435 6.84 -7.14 -20.66
C VAL A 435 7.45 -6.40 -19.47
N PHE A 436 7.51 -7.02 -18.30
CA PHE A 436 7.89 -6.35 -17.06
C PHE A 436 9.37 -6.55 -16.70
N GLY A 437 9.96 -7.69 -17.07
CA GLY A 437 11.35 -8.03 -16.77
C GLY A 437 12.38 -6.98 -17.16
N PRO A 438 12.34 -6.41 -18.39
CA PRO A 438 13.28 -5.37 -18.83
C PRO A 438 13.29 -4.12 -17.94
N TYR A 439 12.18 -3.81 -17.26
CA TYR A 439 12.06 -2.65 -16.37
C TYR A 439 12.40 -3.02 -14.93
N MET A 440 11.88 -4.16 -14.44
CA MET A 440 12.02 -4.55 -13.04
C MET A 440 13.45 -4.93 -12.63
N VAL A 441 14.32 -5.34 -13.57
CA VAL A 441 15.73 -5.63 -13.27
C VAL A 441 16.44 -4.41 -12.64
N TRP A 442 16.06 -3.19 -13.03
CA TRP A 442 16.66 -1.96 -12.51
C TRP A 442 16.30 -1.70 -11.03
N SER A 443 15.22 -2.31 -10.52
CA SER A 443 14.88 -2.22 -9.09
C SER A 443 15.91 -2.92 -8.17
N LEU A 444 16.74 -3.81 -8.73
CA LEU A 444 17.83 -4.47 -7.99
C LEU A 444 18.94 -3.50 -7.58
N ALA A 445 19.05 -2.35 -8.26
CA ALA A 445 19.97 -1.30 -7.86
C ALA A 445 19.69 -0.83 -6.41
N GLY A 446 18.45 -1.01 -5.94
CA GLY A 446 18.05 -0.77 -4.56
C GLY A 446 18.14 0.71 -4.21
N CYS A 447 18.82 1.00 -3.11
CA CYS A 447 19.09 2.36 -2.67
C CYS A 447 20.35 2.91 -3.32
N ALA A 448 20.29 4.19 -3.70
CA ALA A 448 21.43 4.92 -4.22
C ALA A 448 22.70 4.74 -3.37
N GLU A 449 23.86 4.64 -4.02
CA GLU A 449 25.15 4.47 -3.34
C GLU A 449 25.40 5.58 -2.30
N ASP A 450 24.94 6.79 -2.59
CA ASP A 450 25.08 7.97 -1.73
C ASP A 450 23.90 8.19 -0.77
N TRP A 451 22.96 7.24 -0.66
CA TRP A 451 21.86 7.34 0.30
C TRP A 451 22.39 7.47 1.74
N PRO A 452 21.91 8.43 2.56
CA PRO A 452 22.53 8.76 3.84
C PRO A 452 22.39 7.66 4.91
N VAL A 453 21.40 6.78 4.77
CA VAL A 453 21.19 5.65 5.68
C VAL A 453 21.91 4.42 5.11
N THR A 454 22.99 4.00 5.77
CA THR A 454 23.88 2.93 5.27
C THR A 454 23.76 1.62 6.05
N GLU A 455 23.11 1.64 7.22
CA GLU A 455 22.83 0.46 8.04
C GLU A 455 21.41 0.54 8.58
N ALA A 456 20.65 -0.55 8.48
CA ALA A 456 19.33 -0.65 9.08
C ALA A 456 19.51 -0.75 10.60
N ALA A 457 18.96 0.21 11.35
CA ALA A 457 19.04 0.20 12.81
C ALA A 457 18.40 -1.07 13.41
N ASP A 458 17.28 -1.51 12.82
CA ASP A 458 16.56 -2.74 13.15
C ASP A 458 16.15 -3.43 11.84
N PRO A 459 16.95 -4.38 11.32
CA PRO A 459 16.58 -5.11 10.12
C PRO A 459 15.29 -5.93 10.37
N PRO A 460 14.41 -6.06 9.37
CA PRO A 460 13.16 -6.79 9.54
C PRO A 460 13.37 -8.22 10.05
N ASN A 461 12.57 -8.60 11.06
CA ASN A 461 12.45 -9.96 11.54
C ASN A 461 10.96 -10.26 11.69
N TYR A 462 10.54 -11.40 11.16
CA TYR A 462 9.12 -11.75 11.06
C TYR A 462 8.73 -12.92 11.96
N ASP A 463 9.64 -13.44 12.80
CA ASP A 463 9.30 -14.49 13.75
C ASP A 463 8.20 -14.02 14.71
N ALA A 464 7.03 -14.65 14.63
CA ALA A 464 5.85 -14.35 15.44
C ALA A 464 5.47 -15.51 16.36
N THR A 465 6.37 -16.48 16.60
CA THR A 465 6.09 -17.66 17.44
C THR A 465 5.66 -17.33 18.88
N GLY A 466 5.97 -16.13 19.36
CA GLY A 466 5.53 -15.63 20.66
C GLY A 466 4.17 -14.91 20.67
N ALA A 467 3.55 -14.68 19.51
CA ALA A 467 2.35 -13.86 19.38
C ALA A 467 1.20 -14.36 20.28
N ALA A 468 0.56 -13.41 20.97
CA ALA A 468 -0.49 -13.71 21.94
C ALA A 468 -1.79 -14.21 21.30
N GLU A 469 -2.02 -13.87 20.03
CA GLU A 469 -3.09 -14.34 19.17
C GLU A 469 -2.51 -14.65 17.78
N PRO A 470 -3.12 -15.57 17.01
CA PRO A 470 -2.69 -15.86 15.65
C PRO A 470 -2.96 -14.68 14.69
N LEU A 471 -2.22 -14.65 13.57
CA LEU A 471 -2.32 -13.62 12.54
C LEU A 471 -2.87 -14.25 11.25
N LEU A 472 -4.10 -13.91 10.86
CA LEU A 472 -4.71 -14.48 9.66
C LEU A 472 -4.03 -13.89 8.42
N LEU A 473 -3.43 -14.74 7.59
CA LEU A 473 -2.85 -14.35 6.30
C LEU A 473 -3.87 -14.56 5.20
N LEU A 474 -4.06 -13.58 4.31
CA LEU A 474 -4.84 -13.71 3.08
C LEU A 474 -3.92 -13.61 1.87
N ALA A 475 -4.11 -14.49 0.89
CA ALA A 475 -3.40 -14.45 -0.37
C ALA A 475 -4.32 -14.71 -1.55
N THR A 476 -4.22 -13.84 -2.55
CA THR A 476 -4.98 -13.93 -3.81
C THR A 476 -4.14 -14.67 -4.86
N THR A 477 -4.73 -15.62 -5.59
CA THR A 477 -4.00 -16.43 -6.57
C THR A 477 -3.46 -15.62 -7.75
N GLY A 478 -4.22 -14.60 -8.18
CA GLY A 478 -3.89 -13.67 -9.26
C GLY A 478 -3.24 -12.36 -8.79
N ASP A 479 -2.74 -12.29 -7.55
CA ASP A 479 -2.09 -11.07 -7.06
C ASP A 479 -0.82 -10.74 -7.86
N PRO A 480 -0.74 -9.56 -8.51
CA PRO A 480 0.44 -9.19 -9.28
C PRO A 480 1.63 -8.77 -8.40
N ALA A 481 1.37 -8.13 -7.26
CA ALA A 481 2.35 -7.39 -6.48
C ALA A 481 2.83 -8.15 -5.24
N THR A 482 1.97 -8.99 -4.66
CA THR A 482 2.32 -9.92 -3.58
C THR A 482 1.89 -11.34 -3.92
N PRO A 483 2.60 -12.02 -4.85
CA PRO A 483 2.22 -13.35 -5.28
C PRO A 483 2.17 -14.35 -4.11
N ILE A 484 1.24 -15.31 -4.20
CA ILE A 484 0.94 -16.30 -3.15
C ILE A 484 2.16 -17.04 -2.59
N GLU A 485 3.20 -17.24 -3.41
CA GLU A 485 4.45 -17.87 -2.98
C GLU A 485 5.17 -17.05 -1.90
N GLY A 486 5.00 -15.73 -1.88
CA GLY A 486 5.46 -14.82 -0.83
C GLY A 486 4.71 -15.00 0.49
N ALA A 487 3.37 -15.14 0.43
CA ALA A 487 2.54 -15.40 1.59
C ALA A 487 2.90 -16.73 2.29
N GLU A 488 3.18 -17.77 1.51
CA GLU A 488 3.66 -19.05 2.05
C GLU A 488 5.02 -18.92 2.75
N ARG A 489 5.94 -18.12 2.19
CA ARG A 489 7.23 -17.83 2.83
C ARG A 489 7.07 -17.01 4.10
N MET A 490 6.19 -16.01 4.11
CA MET A 490 5.88 -15.22 5.30
C MET A 490 5.31 -16.11 6.40
N ARG A 491 4.37 -17.01 6.07
CA ARG A 491 3.83 -18.00 7.02
C ARG A 491 4.94 -18.79 7.70
N GLU A 492 5.88 -19.33 6.92
CA GLU A 492 7.00 -20.10 7.48
C GLU A 492 7.93 -19.22 8.34
N ALA A 493 8.21 -17.99 7.90
CA ALA A 493 9.02 -17.02 8.65
C ALA A 493 8.37 -16.65 10.00
N MET A 494 7.03 -16.58 10.05
CA MET A 494 6.26 -16.27 11.26
C MET A 494 6.16 -17.42 12.26
N GLY A 495 6.58 -18.63 11.88
CA GLY A 495 6.51 -19.82 12.75
C GLY A 495 5.52 -20.89 12.32
N GLY A 496 4.96 -20.78 11.11
CA GLY A 496 4.09 -21.78 10.49
C GLY A 496 2.60 -21.53 10.71
N GLY A 497 1.75 -22.39 10.12
CA GLY A 497 0.30 -22.22 10.07
C GLY A 497 -0.46 -22.24 11.40
N GLU A 498 0.17 -22.70 12.49
CA GLU A 498 -0.42 -22.57 13.84
C GLU A 498 -0.40 -21.12 14.34
N VAL A 499 0.60 -20.34 13.93
CA VAL A 499 0.76 -18.92 14.27
C VAL A 499 0.10 -18.03 13.24
N ALA A 500 0.28 -18.38 11.96
CA ALA A 500 -0.14 -17.57 10.83
C ALA A 500 -0.96 -18.41 9.83
N PRO A 501 -2.20 -18.81 10.16
CA PRO A 501 -3.01 -19.61 9.25
C PRO A 501 -3.26 -18.83 7.95
N LEU A 502 -3.12 -19.53 6.83
CA LEU A 502 -3.23 -18.96 5.49
C LEU A 502 -4.59 -19.30 4.86
N LEU A 503 -5.35 -18.26 4.51
CA LEU A 503 -6.51 -18.33 3.65
C LEU A 503 -6.11 -17.91 2.23
N ARG A 504 -6.50 -18.73 1.25
CA ARG A 504 -6.29 -18.47 -0.18
C ARG A 504 -7.62 -18.10 -0.82
N TRP A 505 -7.61 -17.07 -1.66
CA TRP A 505 -8.73 -16.70 -2.50
C TRP A 505 -8.37 -16.94 -3.97
N ASP A 506 -9.17 -17.75 -4.65
CA ASP A 506 -8.99 -18.11 -6.06
C ASP A 506 -9.50 -16.98 -6.99
N GLY A 507 -8.95 -15.78 -6.86
CA GLY A 507 -9.37 -14.59 -7.61
C GLY A 507 -8.21 -13.79 -8.19
N GLU A 508 -8.53 -12.60 -8.68
CA GLU A 508 -7.62 -11.64 -9.31
C GLU A 508 -7.50 -10.35 -8.48
N GLY A 509 -6.34 -9.69 -8.59
CA GLY A 509 -6.10 -8.40 -7.95
C GLY A 509 -5.29 -8.47 -6.65
N HIS A 510 -4.97 -7.28 -6.13
CA HIS A 510 -4.09 -7.10 -4.99
C HIS A 510 -4.88 -7.02 -3.68
N GLY A 511 -4.91 -8.13 -2.95
CA GLY A 511 -5.71 -8.33 -1.75
C GLY A 511 -6.98 -9.15 -2.00
N ALA A 512 -7.61 -9.62 -0.93
CA ALA A 512 -8.74 -10.54 -0.99
C ALA A 512 -9.99 -9.98 -0.29
N TYR A 513 -9.86 -9.28 0.84
CA TYR A 513 -11.04 -8.80 1.58
C TYR A 513 -11.82 -7.77 0.77
N LEU A 514 -11.09 -6.91 0.07
CA LEU A 514 -11.63 -5.95 -0.87
C LEU A 514 -12.03 -6.58 -2.22
N SER A 515 -12.31 -7.88 -2.28
CA SER A 515 -13.08 -8.46 -3.38
C SER A 515 -14.59 -8.52 -3.07
N GLU A 516 -14.95 -8.36 -1.79
CA GLU A 516 -16.29 -8.63 -1.25
C GLU A 516 -16.78 -10.07 -1.51
N ASP A 517 -15.87 -11.01 -1.78
CA ASP A 517 -16.20 -12.43 -1.88
C ASP A 517 -16.82 -12.92 -0.56
N PRO A 518 -18.02 -13.56 -0.58
CA PRO A 518 -18.69 -13.97 0.63
C PRO A 518 -17.89 -14.96 1.50
N CYS A 519 -17.08 -15.84 0.90
CA CYS A 519 -16.26 -16.78 1.68
C CYS A 519 -15.13 -16.04 2.41
N VAL A 520 -14.48 -15.09 1.74
CA VAL A 520 -13.43 -14.26 2.36
C VAL A 520 -14.03 -13.38 3.46
N LEU A 521 -15.13 -12.67 3.19
CA LEU A 521 -15.81 -11.82 4.16
C LEU A 521 -16.26 -12.61 5.39
N ASP A 522 -16.90 -13.76 5.20
CA ASP A 522 -17.35 -14.61 6.31
C ASP A 522 -16.16 -15.04 7.20
N ALA A 523 -15.04 -15.48 6.60
CA ALA A 523 -13.87 -15.93 7.34
C ALA A 523 -13.19 -14.78 8.10
N VAL A 524 -13.01 -13.62 7.46
CA VAL A 524 -12.36 -12.46 8.05
C VAL A 524 -13.24 -11.84 9.14
N ASN A 525 -14.53 -11.66 8.90
CA ASN A 525 -15.45 -11.07 9.87
C ASN A 525 -15.64 -12.01 11.07
N SER A 526 -15.71 -13.32 10.88
CA SER A 526 -15.75 -14.29 12.01
C SER A 526 -14.50 -14.17 12.88
N TRP A 527 -13.33 -13.99 12.28
CA TRP A 527 -12.09 -13.77 13.03
C TRP A 527 -12.11 -12.43 13.78
N LEU A 528 -12.41 -11.34 13.08
CA LEU A 528 -12.33 -9.99 13.64
C LEU A 528 -13.46 -9.67 14.62
N LEU A 529 -14.68 -10.19 14.44
CA LEU A 529 -15.84 -9.93 15.30
C LEU A 529 -15.98 -10.98 16.41
N ASP A 530 -15.85 -12.26 16.07
CA ASP A 530 -16.14 -13.36 17.00
C ASP A 530 -14.87 -13.98 17.59
N GLY A 531 -13.71 -13.78 16.98
CA GLY A 531 -12.45 -14.42 17.39
C GLY A 531 -12.33 -15.85 16.89
N GLU A 532 -13.11 -16.22 15.87
CA GLU A 532 -13.08 -17.53 15.25
C GLU A 532 -12.17 -17.51 14.02
N ILE A 533 -10.90 -17.90 14.19
CA ILE A 533 -9.94 -17.94 13.09
C ILE A 533 -10.21 -19.16 12.18
N PRO A 534 -10.16 -19.02 10.84
CA PRO A 534 -10.27 -20.15 9.94
C PRO A 534 -9.10 -21.13 10.11
N ALA A 535 -9.28 -22.35 9.62
CA ALA A 535 -8.21 -23.33 9.59
C ALA A 535 -7.10 -22.89 8.62
N ASP A 536 -5.84 -23.24 8.92
CA ASP A 536 -4.76 -23.08 7.95
C ASP A 536 -5.06 -23.82 6.65
N ASP A 537 -4.58 -23.25 5.54
CA ASP A 537 -4.88 -23.67 4.16
C ASP A 537 -6.38 -23.68 3.81
N THR A 538 -7.18 -22.77 4.40
CA THR A 538 -8.56 -22.51 3.94
C THR A 538 -8.53 -21.95 2.51
N ASN A 539 -9.45 -22.40 1.66
CA ASN A 539 -9.56 -21.96 0.27
C ASN A 539 -10.95 -21.42 -0.04
N CYS A 540 -11.03 -20.19 -0.51
CA CYS A 540 -12.23 -19.52 -0.97
C CYS A 540 -12.25 -19.48 -2.51
N PRO A 541 -13.17 -20.20 -3.18
CA PRO A 541 -13.32 -20.14 -4.62
C PRO A 541 -14.01 -18.84 -5.04
N ALA A 542 -13.56 -18.20 -6.13
CA ALA A 542 -14.27 -17.08 -6.76
C ALA A 542 -15.51 -17.48 -7.57
#